data_AF-A0A968XTP7-F1
#
_entry.id   AF-A0A968XTP7-F1
#
_cell.length_a   1.000
_cell.length_b   1.000
_cell.length_c   1.000
_cell.angle_alpha   90.00
_cell.angle_beta   90.00
_cell.angle_gamma   90.00
#
_symmetry.space_group_name_H-M   'P 1'
#
loop_
_entity.id
_entity.type
_entity.pdbx_description
1 polymer ?
#
loop_
_entity_poly.entity_id
_entity_poly.type
_entity_poly.pdbx_seq_one_letter_code
_entity_poly.pdbx_strand_id
1 'polypeptide(L)'
;MKKAQPKTTKSHDTVNHPAHYNTGKIEVIDFIEDQKLPYHLGNCVKYIARAGKKDPKKIREDLQKARWYLDRYIEKETVDPAGGGVV
;
A
#
# COMPACT_ATOMS: atom_id res chain seq x y z
N MET A 1 -14.47 41.64 19.44
CA MET A 1 -13.88 40.47 20.11
C MET A 1 -13.92 39.26 19.18
N LYS A 2 -12.76 38.69 18.80
CA LYS A 2 -12.67 37.50 17.94
C LYS A 2 -12.85 36.25 18.80
N LYS A 3 -13.90 35.45 18.57
CA LYS A 3 -14.09 34.16 19.25
C LYS A 3 -13.11 33.15 18.65
N ALA A 4 -12.20 32.63 19.47
CA ALA A 4 -11.32 31.53 19.09
C ALA A 4 -12.15 30.25 18.97
N GLN A 5 -12.11 29.63 17.78
CA GLN A 5 -12.70 28.31 17.56
C GLN A 5 -11.79 27.23 18.16
N PRO A 6 -12.32 26.18 18.81
CA PRO A 6 -11.51 25.09 19.33
C PRO A 6 -10.88 24.32 18.16
N LYS A 7 -9.55 24.24 18.16
CA LYS A 7 -8.79 23.41 17.21
C LYS A 7 -9.09 21.95 17.53
N THR A 8 -9.88 21.29 16.70
CA THR A 8 -10.13 19.84 16.80
C THR A 8 -8.82 19.11 16.52
N THR A 9 -8.21 18.56 17.55
CA THR A 9 -7.11 17.60 17.43
C THR A 9 -7.63 16.38 16.68
N LYS A 10 -7.23 16.17 15.42
CA LYS A 10 -7.45 14.91 14.72
C LYS A 10 -6.86 13.79 15.58
N SER A 11 -7.71 12.95 16.17
CA SER A 11 -7.23 11.75 16.85
C SER A 11 -6.58 10.84 15.81
N HIS A 12 -5.31 10.52 16.00
CA HIS A 12 -4.61 9.53 15.20
C HIS A 12 -5.20 8.15 15.53
N ASP A 13 -6.22 7.75 14.77
CA ASP A 13 -6.70 6.39 14.79
C ASP A 13 -5.67 5.50 14.10
N THR A 14 -4.92 4.73 14.89
CA THR A 14 -3.89 3.82 14.40
C THR A 14 -4.47 2.65 13.60
N VAL A 15 -5.78 2.42 13.71
CA VAL A 15 -6.50 1.33 13.05
C VAL A 15 -7.15 1.83 11.76
N ASN A 16 -7.90 2.93 11.82
CA ASN A 16 -8.69 3.41 10.68
C ASN A 16 -7.95 4.44 9.80
N HIS A 17 -6.92 5.14 10.32
CA HIS A 17 -6.13 6.11 9.57
C HIS A 17 -4.64 6.08 9.95
N PRO A 18 -3.94 4.94 9.81
CA PRO A 18 -2.54 4.83 10.21
C PRO A 18 -1.65 5.84 9.45
N ALA A 19 -1.02 6.74 10.20
CA ALA A 19 -0.16 7.82 9.67
C ALA A 19 0.97 7.32 8.73
N HIS A 20 1.32 6.03 8.83
CA HIS A 20 2.45 5.40 8.15
C HIS A 20 2.14 4.98 6.69
N TYR A 21 0.88 5.09 6.25
CA TYR A 21 0.45 4.81 4.87
C TYR A 21 -0.21 6.02 4.19
N ASN A 22 -0.54 7.08 4.94
CA ASN A 22 -1.41 8.19 4.52
C ASN A 22 -0.67 9.50 4.20
N THR A 23 0.43 9.46 3.46
CA THR A 23 1.14 10.70 3.05
C THR A 23 0.58 11.32 1.76
N GLY A 24 -0.35 10.65 1.08
CA GLY A 24 -0.98 11.12 -0.16
C GLY A 24 -2.39 11.68 0.08
N LYS A 25 -3.04 12.17 -0.99
CA LYS A 25 -4.44 12.60 -0.96
C LYS A 25 -5.45 11.45 -0.90
N ILE A 26 -4.99 10.23 -1.18
CA ILE A 26 -5.78 9.00 -1.27
C ILE A 26 -5.10 7.98 -0.35
N GLU A 27 -5.88 7.25 0.45
CA GLU A 27 -5.32 6.16 1.25
C GLU A 27 -4.96 4.97 0.37
N VAL A 28 -3.91 4.25 0.75
CA VAL A 28 -3.44 3.12 -0.06
C VAL A 28 -4.50 2.02 -0.15
N ILE A 29 -5.29 1.82 0.91
CA ILE A 29 -6.38 0.84 0.92
C ILE A 29 -7.49 1.26 -0.06
N ASP A 30 -7.90 2.53 -0.05
CA ASP A 30 -8.90 3.06 -0.98
C ASP A 30 -8.48 2.88 -2.44
N PHE A 31 -7.22 3.17 -2.76
CA PHE A 31 -6.68 2.96 -4.11
C PHE A 31 -6.69 1.47 -4.50
N ILE A 32 -6.32 0.57 -3.59
CA ILE A 32 -6.32 -0.88 -3.85
C ILE A 32 -7.73 -1.39 -4.12
N GLU A 33 -8.72 -0.93 -3.35
CA GLU A 33 -10.12 -1.32 -3.50
C GLU A 33 -10.76 -0.73 -4.77
N ASP A 34 -10.53 0.55 -5.06
CA ASP A 34 -11.01 1.24 -6.26
C ASP A 34 -10.51 0.57 -7.54
N GLN A 35 -9.21 0.24 -7.56
CA GLN A 35 -8.58 -0.44 -8.69
C GLN A 35 -8.83 -1.96 -8.70
N LYS A 36 -9.55 -2.50 -7.70
CA LYS A 36 -9.87 -3.92 -7.55
C LYS A 36 -8.63 -4.82 -7.66
N LEU A 37 -7.52 -4.39 -7.06
CA LEU A 37 -6.26 -5.10 -7.20
C LEU A 37 -6.33 -6.48 -6.52
N PRO A 38 -5.87 -7.56 -7.19
CA PRO A 38 -5.69 -8.86 -6.58
C PRO A 38 -4.79 -8.79 -5.34
N TYR A 39 -4.98 -9.72 -4.41
CA TYR A 39 -4.27 -9.76 -3.11
C TYR A 39 -2.75 -9.48 -3.21
N HIS A 40 -2.07 -10.11 -4.17
CA HIS A 40 -0.63 -9.94 -4.35
C HIS A 40 -0.27 -8.52 -4.84
N LEU A 41 -0.99 -8.00 -5.83
CA LEU A 41 -0.76 -6.66 -6.37
C LEU A 41 -1.09 -5.57 -5.34
N GLY A 42 -2.17 -5.74 -4.58
CA GLY A 42 -2.50 -4.83 -3.47
C GLY A 42 -1.42 -4.81 -2.39
N ASN A 43 -0.88 -5.97 -2.01
CA ASN A 43 0.25 -6.02 -1.07
C ASN A 43 1.52 -5.38 -1.65
N CYS A 44 1.81 -5.60 -2.93
CA CYS A 44 2.93 -4.96 -3.63
C CYS A 44 2.85 -3.43 -3.52
N VAL A 45 1.70 -2.84 -3.92
CA VAL A 45 1.44 -1.39 -3.81
C VAL A 45 1.58 -0.91 -2.37
N LYS A 46 1.01 -1.64 -1.40
CA LYS A 46 1.13 -1.31 0.02
C LYS A 46 2.58 -1.20 0.49
N TYR A 47 3.44 -2.15 0.11
CA TYR A 47 4.85 -2.13 0.51
C TYR A 47 5.65 -1.02 -0.20
N ILE A 48 5.37 -0.76 -1.49
CA ILE A 48 5.94 0.39 -2.22
C ILE A 48 5.57 1.70 -1.53
N ALA A 49 4.28 1.88 -1.23
CA ALA A 49 3.80 3.10 -0.58
C ALA A 49 4.33 3.27 0.85
N ARG A 50 4.68 2.19 1.55
CA ARG A 50 5.24 2.21 2.91
C ARG A 50 6.75 2.47 2.96
N ALA A 51 7.47 2.14 1.91
CA ALA A 51 8.93 2.04 1.92
C ALA A 51 9.59 3.29 2.52
N GLY A 52 10.31 3.10 3.64
CA GLY A 52 11.01 4.18 4.35
C GLY A 52 10.13 5.12 5.19
N LYS A 53 8.79 5.01 5.13
CA LYS A 53 7.87 5.85 5.91
C LYS A 53 7.66 5.36 7.33
N LYS A 54 7.59 4.03 7.51
CA LYS A 54 7.48 3.44 8.86
C LYS A 54 8.83 3.46 9.59
N ASP A 55 9.89 3.12 8.86
CA ASP A 55 11.28 3.15 9.35
C ASP A 55 12.19 3.44 8.13
N PRO A 56 12.89 4.58 8.10
CA PRO A 56 13.79 4.92 6.99
C PRO A 56 14.87 3.87 6.72
N LYS A 57 15.26 3.08 7.74
CA LYS A 57 16.27 2.02 7.61
C LYS A 57 15.73 0.78 6.89
N LYS A 58 14.41 0.62 6.79
CA LYS A 58 13.74 -0.57 6.24
C LYS A 58 13.27 -0.40 4.80
N ILE A 59 13.65 0.68 4.12
CA ILE A 59 13.30 0.90 2.71
C ILE A 59 13.62 -0.33 1.83
N ARG A 60 14.79 -0.94 2.01
CA ARG A 60 15.21 -2.11 1.24
C ARG A 60 14.34 -3.33 1.54
N GLU A 61 14.03 -3.59 2.80
CA GLU A 61 13.18 -4.71 3.22
C GLU A 61 11.75 -4.55 2.68
N ASP A 62 11.20 -3.33 2.72
CA ASP A 62 9.87 -3.03 2.17
C ASP A 62 9.85 -3.25 0.66
N LEU A 63 10.86 -2.78 -0.08
CA LEU A 63 10.96 -3.01 -1.52
C LEU A 63 11.16 -4.49 -1.88
N GLN A 64 11.94 -5.24 -1.08
CA GLN A 64 12.08 -6.68 -1.26
C GLN A 64 10.76 -7.42 -1.05
N LYS A 65 9.94 -7.01 -0.07
CA LYS A 65 8.58 -7.55 0.12
C LYS A 65 7.68 -7.22 -1.06
N ALA A 66 7.71 -5.99 -1.55
CA ALA A 66 6.94 -5.62 -2.74
C ALA A 66 7.28 -6.52 -3.93
N ARG A 67 8.58 -6.68 -4.22
CA ARG A 67 9.08 -7.60 -5.24
C ARG A 67 8.58 -9.03 -5.02
N TRP A 68 8.69 -9.55 -3.80
CA TRP A 68 8.23 -10.91 -3.51
C TRP A 68 6.75 -11.14 -3.84
N TYR A 69 5.88 -10.18 -3.51
CA TYR A 69 4.46 -10.27 -3.87
C TYR A 69 4.24 -10.19 -5.37
N LEU A 70 4.98 -9.35 -6.07
CA LEU A 70 4.91 -9.23 -7.53
C LEU A 70 5.37 -10.51 -8.22
N ASP A 71 6.52 -11.05 -7.80
CA ASP A 71 7.09 -12.29 -8.35
C ASP A 71 6.10 -13.46 -8.19
N ARG A 72 5.42 -13.58 -7.03
CA ARG A 72 4.38 -14.61 -6.83
C ARG A 72 3.14 -14.40 -7.68
N TYR A 73 2.76 -13.15 -7.94
CA TYR A 73 1.67 -12.87 -8.85
C TYR A 73 2.03 -13.32 -10.26
N ILE A 74 3.22 -12.93 -10.75
CA ILE A 74 3.74 -13.35 -12.05
C ILE A 74 3.81 -14.87 -12.12
N GLU A 75 4.37 -15.54 -11.11
CA GLU A 75 4.43 -17.00 -11.05
C GLU A 75 3.04 -17.62 -11.20
N LYS A 76 2.04 -17.11 -10.47
CA LYS A 76 0.65 -17.57 -10.60
C LYS A 76 0.08 -17.38 -12.00
N GLU A 77 0.33 -16.24 -12.64
CA GLU A 77 -0.12 -15.98 -14.02
C GLU A 77 0.64 -16.86 -15.04
N THR A 78 1.90 -17.22 -14.77
CA THR A 78 2.69 -18.09 -15.64
C THR A 78 2.40 -19.58 -15.43
N VAL A 79 1.85 -19.96 -14.29
CA VAL A 79 1.42 -21.34 -13.96
C VAL A 79 -0.07 -21.50 -14.31
N ASP A 80 -0.44 -21.06 -15.50
CA ASP A 80 -1.70 -21.47 -16.12
C ASP A 80 -1.47 -22.85 -16.80
N PRO A 81 -2.21 -23.92 -16.45
CA PRO A 81 -1.99 -25.29 -16.93
C PRO A 81 -2.31 -25.52 -18.42
N ALA A 82 -2.64 -24.47 -19.18
CA ALA A 82 -2.93 -24.54 -20.61
C ALA A 82 -2.12 -23.46 -21.33
N GLY A 83 -1.15 -23.89 -22.14
CA GLY A 83 -0.15 -23.04 -22.77
C GLY A 83 -0.71 -21.78 -23.45
N GLY A 84 -0.13 -20.64 -23.09
CA GLY A 84 -0.38 -19.36 -23.72
C GLY A 84 0.79 -18.45 -23.42
N GLY A 85 1.86 -18.60 -24.21
CA GLY A 85 3.05 -17.77 -24.11
C GLY A 85 2.73 -16.28 -24.17
N VAL A 86 3.48 -15.55 -23.36
CA VAL A 86 3.58 -14.09 -23.34
C VAL A 86 3.79 -13.56 -24.77
N VAL A 87 2.95 -12.60 -25.19
CA VAL A 87 3.20 -11.74 -26.35
C VAL A 87 4.33 -10.75 -26.08
#